data_AF-A0A026X3N3-F1
#
_entry.id   AF-A0A026X3N3-F1
#
_cell.length_a   1.000
_cell.length_b   1.000
_cell.length_c   1.000
_cell.angle_alpha   90.00
_cell.angle_beta   90.00
_cell.angle_gamma   90.00
#
_symmetry.space_group_name_H-M   'P 1'
#
loop_
_entity.id
_entity.type
_entity.pdbx_description
1 polymer ?
#
loop_
_entity_poly.entity_id
_entity_poly.type
_entity_poly.pdbx_seq_one_letter_code
_entity_poly.pdbx_strand_id
1 'polypeptide(L)'
;VRGSSIRALDVPLVVRNGSGPVDMVCAYEIDEDENGLVIKWFHEAYQIYQWIPPIPPQDIGIIEGLAEYPAENLQDPYSRSVIRLRTVTTDMTGEYTCAISTFQDEASNTTKMILNYFLQVPESDMTVRTYPFNRTHVNLTCVVTGARPRPSLKLYVEGVESNDRESSVDWYKGSPRVSLDVVVEDTLDPAVIECEMWIPETEYKRRERIVYYPSSNRSNVTSDFALNGNL
;
A
#
# COMPACT_ATOMS: atom_id res chain seq x y z
N VAL A 1 -7.52 -36.40 9.52
CA VAL A 1 -6.84 -35.83 10.71
C VAL A 1 -7.95 -35.27 11.55
N ARG A 2 -8.15 -35.81 12.76
CA ARG A 2 -9.10 -35.27 13.74
C ARG A 2 -8.37 -34.14 14.48
N GLY A 3 -9.05 -33.05 14.77
CA GLY A 3 -8.48 -31.86 15.39
C GLY A 3 -9.07 -30.57 14.84
N SER A 4 -9.17 -29.56 15.70
CA SER A 4 -9.53 -28.19 15.35
C SER A 4 -8.72 -27.64 14.18
N SER A 5 -9.38 -26.95 13.24
CA SER A 5 -8.68 -26.35 12.10
C SER A 5 -9.31 -25.04 11.63
N ILE A 6 -8.47 -24.13 11.12
CA ILE A 6 -8.93 -22.90 10.49
C ILE A 6 -9.23 -23.19 9.01
N ARG A 7 -10.47 -22.89 8.61
CA ARG A 7 -10.98 -23.12 7.25
C ARG A 7 -10.72 -21.94 6.34
N ALA A 8 -10.96 -20.73 6.82
CA ALA A 8 -10.75 -19.51 6.06
C ALA A 8 -10.44 -18.34 6.97
N LEU A 9 -9.59 -17.44 6.49
CA LEU A 9 -9.28 -16.18 7.15
C LEU A 9 -9.49 -15.06 6.14
N ASP A 10 -10.60 -14.34 6.27
CA ASP A 10 -11.01 -13.26 5.39
C ASP A 10 -10.79 -11.92 6.09
N VAL A 11 -9.70 -11.27 5.69
CA VAL A 11 -9.30 -9.94 6.14
C VAL A 11 -9.00 -9.15 4.86
N PRO A 12 -9.67 -8.00 4.65
CA PRO A 12 -9.45 -7.23 3.43
C PRO A 12 -7.98 -6.81 3.28
N LEU A 13 -7.35 -7.21 2.17
CA LEU A 13 -5.93 -6.92 1.92
C LEU A 13 -5.66 -5.41 1.84
N VAL A 14 -6.59 -4.65 1.25
CA VAL A 14 -6.43 -3.21 1.04
C VAL A 14 -7.68 -2.48 1.51
N VAL A 15 -7.51 -1.59 2.49
CA VAL A 15 -8.60 -0.77 3.03
C VAL A 15 -8.20 0.70 3.05
N ARG A 16 -9.16 1.60 2.79
CA ARG A 16 -8.93 3.03 2.88
C ARG A 16 -8.82 3.46 4.35
N ASN A 17 -7.78 4.20 4.71
CA ASN A 17 -7.66 4.79 6.05
C ASN A 17 -8.88 5.66 6.40
N GLY A 18 -9.40 5.53 7.62
CA GLY A 18 -10.60 6.22 8.11
C GLY A 18 -11.91 5.76 7.44
N SER A 19 -11.88 4.69 6.65
CA SER A 19 -13.10 4.05 6.14
C SER A 19 -13.59 2.95 7.09
N GLY A 20 -14.85 2.55 6.91
CA GLY A 20 -15.49 1.50 7.66
C GLY A 20 -16.98 1.41 7.31
N PRO A 21 -17.69 0.36 7.76
CA PRO A 21 -17.17 -0.74 8.58
C PRO A 21 -16.32 -1.74 7.77
N VAL A 22 -15.43 -2.46 8.46
CA VAL A 22 -14.56 -3.51 7.90
C VAL A 22 -14.69 -4.77 8.75
N ASP A 23 -15.02 -5.89 8.12
CA ASP A 23 -15.15 -7.17 8.80
C ASP A 23 -13.86 -7.98 8.68
N MET A 24 -13.37 -8.49 9.81
CA MET A 24 -12.33 -9.51 9.88
C MET A 24 -13.00 -10.81 10.30
N VAL A 25 -12.95 -11.83 9.44
CA VAL A 25 -13.65 -13.09 9.63
C VAL A 25 -12.67 -14.23 9.68
N CYS A 26 -12.76 -15.05 10.72
CA CYS A 26 -12.03 -16.30 10.84
C CYS A 26 -13.04 -17.43 10.95
N ALA A 27 -13.15 -18.24 9.90
CA ALA A 27 -13.99 -19.43 9.88
C ALA A 27 -13.15 -20.65 10.24
N TYR A 28 -13.68 -21.48 11.14
CA TYR A 28 -12.98 -22.65 11.66
C TYR A 28 -13.94 -23.81 11.88
N GLU A 29 -13.38 -24.99 12.07
CA GLU A 29 -14.11 -26.21 12.38
C GLU A 29 -13.53 -26.81 13.65
N ILE A 30 -14.42 -27.10 14.61
CA ILE A 30 -14.10 -27.69 15.90
C ILE A 30 -14.76 -29.07 15.92
N ASP A 31 -14.00 -30.09 16.30
CA ASP A 31 -14.53 -31.45 16.44
C ASP A 31 -15.52 -31.53 17.62
N GLU A 32 -16.56 -32.35 17.51
CA GLU A 32 -17.66 -32.43 18.49
C GLU A 32 -17.22 -32.87 19.90
N ASP A 33 -16.09 -33.57 20.02
CA ASP A 33 -15.53 -34.02 21.30
C ASP A 33 -14.59 -33.00 21.96
N GLU A 34 -14.25 -31.92 21.26
CA GLU A 34 -13.41 -30.87 21.80
C GLU A 34 -14.18 -29.89 22.68
N ASN A 35 -13.52 -29.40 23.72
CA ASN A 35 -14.12 -28.53 24.73
C ASN A 35 -13.19 -27.39 25.11
N GLY A 36 -13.73 -26.36 25.76
CA GLY A 36 -12.92 -25.24 26.24
C GLY A 36 -12.43 -24.32 25.14
N LEU A 37 -13.29 -24.03 24.15
CA LEU A 37 -12.96 -23.16 23.03
C LEU A 37 -12.54 -21.77 23.49
N VAL A 38 -11.38 -21.35 23.00
CA VAL A 38 -10.81 -20.01 23.16
C VAL A 38 -10.41 -19.51 21.77
N ILE A 39 -10.94 -18.35 21.37
CA ILE A 39 -10.57 -17.68 20.13
C ILE A 39 -9.75 -16.44 20.46
N LYS A 40 -8.65 -16.26 19.75
CA LYS A 40 -7.77 -15.09 19.87
C LYS A 40 -7.48 -14.52 18.50
N TRP A 41 -7.38 -13.19 18.44
CA TRP A 41 -6.74 -12.53 17.31
C TRP A 41 -5.53 -11.76 17.76
N PHE A 42 -4.53 -11.74 16.89
CA PHE A 42 -3.30 -10.99 17.05
C PHE A 42 -3.14 -10.04 15.87
N HIS A 43 -2.63 -8.85 16.16
CA HIS A 43 -2.02 -7.97 15.17
C HIS A 43 -0.52 -7.97 15.41
N GLU A 44 0.24 -8.31 14.38
CA GLU A 44 1.65 -8.67 14.51
C GLU A 44 1.81 -9.76 15.59
N ALA A 45 2.54 -9.46 16.67
CA ALA A 45 2.73 -10.34 17.82
C ALA A 45 1.83 -10.00 19.03
N TYR A 46 0.98 -8.98 18.93
CA TYR A 46 0.18 -8.48 20.05
C TYR A 46 -1.25 -8.98 19.98
N GLN A 47 -1.75 -9.57 21.08
CA GLN A 47 -3.14 -9.97 21.18
C GLN A 47 -4.04 -8.72 21.15
N ILE A 48 -5.06 -8.73 20.28
CA ILE A 48 -6.00 -7.62 20.10
C ILE A 48 -7.44 -8.02 20.46
N TYR A 49 -7.72 -9.32 20.54
CA TYR A 49 -9.05 -9.85 20.82
C TYR A 49 -8.94 -11.19 21.52
N GLN A 50 -9.87 -11.45 22.45
CA GLN A 50 -10.08 -12.76 23.03
C GLN A 50 -11.57 -13.05 23.25
N TRP A 51 -11.99 -14.26 22.91
CA TRP A 51 -13.35 -14.73 23.14
C TRP A 51 -13.35 -16.13 23.77
N ILE A 52 -14.04 -16.25 24.90
CA ILE A 52 -14.21 -17.50 25.65
C ILE A 52 -15.72 -17.71 25.83
N PRO A 53 -16.41 -18.36 24.87
CA PRO A 53 -17.85 -18.58 24.96
C PRO A 53 -18.26 -19.29 26.27
N PRO A 54 -19.40 -18.93 26.88
CA PRO A 54 -20.41 -17.97 26.42
C PRO A 54 -20.14 -16.51 26.83
N ILE A 55 -18.96 -16.22 27.40
CA ILE A 55 -18.61 -14.86 27.83
C ILE A 55 -18.46 -14.00 26.56
N PRO A 56 -18.98 -12.76 26.55
CA PRO A 56 -18.78 -11.84 25.43
C PRO A 56 -17.27 -11.65 25.13
N PRO A 57 -16.93 -11.43 23.85
CA PRO A 57 -15.56 -11.14 23.47
C PRO A 57 -15.04 -9.84 24.09
N GLN A 58 -13.72 -9.76 24.24
CA GLN A 58 -13.00 -8.59 24.73
C GLN A 58 -11.97 -8.15 23.68
N ASP A 59 -12.09 -6.89 23.25
CA ASP A 59 -11.08 -6.17 22.49
C ASP A 59 -10.07 -5.50 23.41
N ILE A 60 -8.81 -5.48 22.96
CA ILE A 60 -7.70 -4.79 23.60
C ILE A 60 -6.76 -4.22 22.53
N GLY A 61 -5.90 -3.27 22.91
CA GLY A 61 -4.86 -2.76 22.01
C GLY A 61 -5.43 -1.92 20.87
N ILE A 62 -4.93 -2.13 19.65
CA ILE A 62 -5.22 -1.23 18.51
C ILE A 62 -6.69 -1.20 18.07
N ILE A 63 -7.51 -2.20 18.42
CA ILE A 63 -8.94 -2.26 18.07
C ILE A 63 -9.86 -1.86 19.23
N GLU A 64 -9.30 -1.56 20.41
CA GLU A 64 -10.05 -1.26 21.62
C GLU A 64 -10.99 -0.08 21.42
N GLY A 65 -12.28 -0.30 21.67
CA GLY A 65 -13.31 0.72 21.51
C GLY A 65 -13.61 1.06 20.04
N LEU A 66 -13.07 0.31 19.07
CA LEU A 66 -13.33 0.45 17.63
C LEU A 66 -14.06 -0.76 17.05
N ALA A 67 -14.07 -1.89 17.76
CA ALA A 67 -14.71 -3.12 17.33
C ALA A 67 -16.20 -3.21 17.72
N GLU A 68 -16.94 -3.97 16.91
CA GLU A 68 -18.31 -4.43 17.13
C GLU A 68 -18.39 -5.93 16.82
N TYR A 69 -19.30 -6.61 17.52
CA TYR A 69 -19.47 -8.06 17.42
C TYR A 69 -20.91 -8.37 17.01
N PRO A 70 -21.14 -8.89 15.78
CA PRO A 70 -22.49 -9.21 15.32
C PRO A 70 -23.16 -10.27 16.21
N ALA A 71 -24.41 -10.02 16.64
CA ALA A 71 -25.14 -10.91 17.55
C ALA A 71 -25.32 -12.34 17.01
N GLU A 72 -25.53 -12.47 15.70
CA GLU A 72 -25.63 -13.77 15.01
C GLU A 72 -24.34 -14.59 15.17
N ASN A 73 -23.18 -13.94 15.15
CA ASN A 73 -21.90 -14.61 15.37
C ASN A 73 -21.74 -15.07 16.82
N LEU A 74 -22.19 -14.27 17.78
CA LEU A 74 -22.11 -14.62 19.21
C LEU A 74 -23.02 -15.80 19.58
N GLN A 75 -24.07 -16.07 18.79
CA GLN A 75 -24.97 -17.22 19.00
C GLN A 75 -24.39 -18.54 18.51
N ASP A 76 -23.44 -18.52 17.56
CA ASP A 76 -22.79 -19.70 17.00
C ASP A 76 -21.25 -19.58 17.07
N PRO A 77 -20.66 -19.74 18.28
CA PRO A 77 -19.23 -19.58 18.49
C PRO A 77 -18.37 -20.68 17.86
N TYR A 78 -18.95 -21.80 17.43
CA TYR A 78 -18.20 -22.97 16.96
C TYR A 78 -17.95 -22.95 15.44
N SER A 79 -18.51 -21.99 14.70
CA SER A 79 -18.34 -21.91 13.24
C SER A 79 -17.39 -20.82 12.77
N ARG A 80 -17.39 -19.65 13.43
CA ARG A 80 -16.53 -18.52 13.04
C ARG A 80 -16.42 -17.47 14.14
N SER A 81 -15.44 -16.59 14.00
CA SER A 81 -15.29 -15.33 14.74
C SER A 81 -15.36 -14.17 13.76
N VAL A 82 -16.15 -13.15 14.08
CA VAL A 82 -16.31 -11.92 13.29
C VAL A 82 -16.01 -10.70 14.15
N ILE A 83 -15.00 -9.93 13.77
CA ILE A 83 -14.68 -8.62 14.34
C ILE A 83 -15.05 -7.56 13.30
N ARG A 84 -16.03 -6.71 13.61
CA ARG A 84 -16.42 -5.58 12.76
C ARG A 84 -15.78 -4.29 13.27
N LEU A 85 -14.79 -3.77 12.56
CA LEU A 85 -14.18 -2.49 12.89
C LEU A 85 -15.05 -1.35 12.34
N ARG A 86 -15.50 -0.44 13.21
CA ARG A 86 -16.27 0.75 12.82
C ARG A 86 -15.48 1.68 11.90
N THR A 87 -14.18 1.79 12.16
CA THR A 87 -13.24 2.60 11.41
C THR A 87 -11.85 1.99 11.52
N VAL A 88 -11.05 2.10 10.46
CA VAL A 88 -9.66 1.66 10.46
C VAL A 88 -8.69 2.84 10.54
N THR A 89 -7.62 2.70 11.31
CA THR A 89 -6.57 3.71 11.49
C THR A 89 -5.23 3.16 11.05
N THR A 90 -4.30 4.01 10.62
CA THR A 90 -2.98 3.59 10.06
C THR A 90 -2.24 2.55 10.88
N ASP A 91 -2.39 2.59 12.21
CA ASP A 91 -1.72 1.70 13.16
C ASP A 91 -2.25 0.26 13.11
N MET A 92 -3.36 0.03 12.38
CA MET A 92 -3.94 -1.28 12.10
C MET A 92 -3.38 -1.93 10.81
N THR A 93 -2.41 -1.30 10.13
CA THR A 93 -1.70 -1.99 9.03
C THR A 93 -0.79 -3.06 9.62
N GLY A 94 -0.82 -4.28 9.08
CA GLY A 94 0.08 -5.34 9.53
C GLY A 94 -0.45 -6.74 9.30
N GLU A 95 0.23 -7.71 9.91
CA GLU A 95 -0.18 -9.11 9.93
C GLU A 95 -1.28 -9.35 10.97
N TYR A 96 -2.28 -10.14 10.59
CA TYR A 96 -3.40 -10.54 11.44
C TYR A 96 -3.41 -12.05 11.56
N THR A 97 -3.34 -12.54 12.79
CA THR A 97 -3.38 -13.98 13.07
C THR A 97 -4.64 -14.31 13.85
N CYS A 98 -5.45 -15.23 13.33
CA CYS A 98 -6.50 -15.87 14.09
C CYS A 98 -5.95 -17.16 14.70
N ALA A 99 -6.20 -17.38 15.99
CA ALA A 99 -5.85 -18.61 16.68
C ALA A 99 -7.07 -19.14 17.44
N ILE A 100 -7.34 -20.42 17.29
CA ILE A 100 -8.35 -21.16 18.04
C ILE A 100 -7.66 -22.22 18.87
N SER A 101 -8.09 -22.37 20.12
CA SER A 101 -7.57 -23.37 21.04
C SER A 101 -8.73 -24.05 21.76
N THR A 102 -8.63 -25.35 21.89
CA THR A 102 -9.47 -26.18 22.76
C THR A 102 -8.57 -26.85 23.80
N PHE A 103 -9.13 -27.66 24.70
CA PHE A 103 -8.30 -28.44 25.62
C PHE A 103 -7.46 -29.51 24.92
N GLN A 104 -7.81 -29.86 23.68
CA GLN A 104 -7.24 -30.97 22.92
C GLN A 104 -6.27 -30.49 21.85
N ASP A 105 -6.58 -29.38 21.17
CA ASP A 105 -5.83 -28.94 20.00
C ASP A 105 -5.76 -27.40 19.89
N GLU A 106 -4.86 -26.93 19.04
CA GLU A 106 -4.71 -25.51 18.70
C GLU A 106 -4.42 -25.37 17.20
N ALA A 107 -5.12 -24.43 16.56
CA ALA A 107 -4.90 -24.09 15.16
C ALA A 107 -4.81 -22.57 14.99
N SER A 108 -3.88 -22.14 14.14
CA SER A 108 -3.69 -20.73 13.82
C SER A 108 -3.42 -20.51 12.33
N ASN A 109 -3.78 -19.34 11.84
CA ASN A 109 -3.56 -18.93 10.46
C ASN A 109 -3.36 -17.40 10.41
N THR A 110 -2.52 -16.94 9.49
CA THR A 110 -2.07 -15.55 9.40
C THR A 110 -2.35 -15.00 8.01
N THR A 111 -2.81 -13.76 7.97
CA THR A 111 -3.01 -12.96 6.75
C THR A 111 -2.51 -11.53 7.00
N LYS A 112 -2.60 -10.64 6.00
CA LYS A 112 -2.11 -9.27 6.10
C LYS A 112 -3.18 -8.27 5.66
N MET A 113 -3.29 -7.17 6.39
CA MET A 113 -4.08 -6.00 6.00
C MET A 113 -3.14 -4.82 5.75
N ILE A 114 -3.35 -4.13 4.64
CA ILE A 114 -2.62 -2.93 4.24
C ILE A 114 -3.60 -1.77 4.17
N LEU A 115 -3.37 -0.74 4.98
CA LEU A 115 -4.17 0.47 4.87
C LEU A 115 -3.55 1.42 3.85
N ASN A 116 -4.34 1.70 2.81
CA ASN A 116 -4.01 2.72 1.83
C ASN A 116 -4.61 4.04 2.26
N TYR A 117 -3.80 5.10 2.28
CA TYR A 117 -4.30 6.46 2.33
C TYR A 117 -3.89 7.18 1.04
N PHE A 118 -4.67 6.98 -0.02
CA PHE A 118 -4.57 7.89 -1.16
C PHE A 118 -5.29 9.22 -0.90
N LEU A 119 -6.17 9.27 0.10
CA LEU A 119 -7.29 10.22 0.11
C LEU A 119 -7.19 11.34 1.17
N GLN A 120 -6.01 11.58 1.74
CA GLN A 120 -5.79 12.69 2.67
C GLN A 120 -4.61 13.59 2.32
N VAL A 121 -3.88 13.31 1.24
CA VAL A 121 -2.94 14.27 0.64
C VAL A 121 -3.62 14.77 -0.64
N PRO A 122 -4.18 15.98 -0.64
CA PRO A 122 -4.93 16.51 -1.78
C PRO A 122 -4.13 16.51 -3.10
N GLU A 123 -2.80 16.52 -2.99
CA GLU A 123 -1.84 16.54 -4.09
C GLU A 123 -0.71 15.56 -3.76
N SER A 124 -0.86 14.28 -4.12
CA SER A 124 0.36 13.47 -4.30
C SER A 124 1.06 14.01 -5.54
N ASP A 125 2.11 14.79 -5.31
CA ASP A 125 2.90 15.38 -6.38
C ASP A 125 3.86 14.32 -6.91
N MET A 126 3.56 13.88 -8.12
CA MET A 126 4.45 13.09 -8.96
C MET A 126 5.00 14.02 -10.03
N THR A 127 6.32 14.13 -10.13
CA THR A 127 6.97 14.99 -11.12
C THR A 127 8.15 14.29 -11.76
N VAL A 128 8.37 14.57 -13.04
CA VAL A 128 9.56 14.16 -13.78
C VAL A 128 10.37 15.40 -14.10
N ARG A 129 11.66 15.38 -13.78
CA ARG A 129 12.59 16.48 -14.01
C ARG A 129 13.79 15.98 -14.81
N THR A 130 14.32 16.85 -15.66
CA THR A 130 15.48 16.53 -16.50
C THR A 130 16.61 17.50 -16.21
N TYR A 131 17.79 16.98 -15.94
CA TYR A 131 18.99 17.75 -15.64
C TYR A 131 20.11 17.33 -16.59
N PRO A 132 20.84 18.27 -17.23
CA PRO A 132 22.03 17.92 -18.00
C PRO A 132 23.03 17.17 -17.11
N PHE A 133 23.52 16.01 -17.54
CA PHE A 133 24.51 15.23 -16.80
C PHE A 133 25.91 15.47 -17.37
N ASN A 134 26.08 15.29 -18.67
CA ASN A 134 27.29 15.62 -19.42
C ASN A 134 26.92 16.02 -20.86
N ARG A 135 27.89 16.04 -21.79
CA ARG A 135 27.63 16.41 -23.21
C ARG A 135 26.80 15.39 -24.00
N THR A 136 26.74 14.14 -23.54
CA THR A 136 26.12 13.01 -24.24
C THR A 136 25.03 12.33 -23.42
N HIS A 137 24.78 12.77 -22.19
CA HIS A 137 23.84 12.13 -21.27
C HIS A 137 23.03 13.17 -20.50
N VAL A 138 21.79 12.80 -20.19
CA VAL A 138 20.84 13.55 -19.37
C VAL A 138 20.48 12.72 -18.14
N ASN A 139 20.33 13.36 -16.99
CA ASN A 139 19.80 12.76 -15.78
C ASN A 139 18.30 13.02 -15.68
N LEU A 140 17.53 11.95 -15.54
CA LEU A 140 16.10 11.94 -15.39
C LEU A 140 15.77 11.62 -13.95
N THR A 141 15.11 12.56 -13.27
CA THR A 141 14.72 12.40 -11.87
C THR A 141 13.20 12.35 -11.77
N CYS A 142 12.66 11.20 -11.38
CA CYS A 142 11.26 11.07 -10.99
C CYS A 142 11.11 11.21 -9.49
N VAL A 143 10.16 12.03 -9.03
CA VAL A 143 9.92 12.29 -7.61
C VAL A 143 8.45 12.11 -7.29
N VAL A 144 8.16 11.32 -6.26
CA VAL A 144 6.82 11.15 -5.67
C VAL A 144 6.86 11.57 -4.21
N THR A 145 5.99 12.50 -3.81
CA THR A 145 5.90 12.97 -2.43
C THR A 145 4.55 12.63 -1.80
N GLY A 146 4.55 12.21 -0.54
CA GLY A 146 3.34 11.99 0.26
C GLY A 146 2.64 10.64 0.08
N ALA A 147 3.05 9.84 -0.92
CA ALA A 147 2.48 8.52 -1.18
C ALA A 147 2.83 7.51 -0.08
N ARG A 148 1.82 6.79 0.42
CA ARG A 148 1.98 5.66 1.35
C ARG A 148 0.94 4.55 1.11
N PRO A 149 1.29 3.27 1.29
CA PRO A 149 2.63 2.74 1.63
C PRO A 149 3.73 3.15 0.65
N ARG A 150 5.02 2.95 1.00
CA ARG A 150 6.13 3.42 0.16
C ARG A 150 5.93 2.95 -1.30
N PRO A 151 5.80 3.86 -2.28
CA PRO A 151 5.65 3.47 -3.67
C PRO A 151 6.97 2.92 -4.22
N SER A 152 6.86 2.10 -5.25
CA SER A 152 7.96 1.74 -6.12
C SER A 152 7.86 2.54 -7.42
N LEU A 153 9.01 2.84 -8.03
CA LEU A 153 9.13 3.70 -9.20
C LEU A 153 9.80 2.96 -10.37
N LYS A 154 9.35 3.25 -11.59
CA LYS A 154 9.96 2.87 -12.86
C LYS A 154 9.97 4.05 -13.80
N LEU A 155 11.00 4.12 -14.64
CA LEU A 155 11.15 5.17 -15.64
C LEU A 155 11.29 4.53 -17.02
N TYR A 156 10.55 5.07 -17.98
CA TYR A 156 10.54 4.63 -19.37
C TYR A 156 10.92 5.80 -20.27
N VAL A 157 11.75 5.53 -21.27
CA VAL A 157 12.10 6.46 -22.35
C VAL A 157 11.64 5.83 -23.66
N GLU A 158 10.72 6.48 -24.38
CA GLU A 158 10.07 5.92 -25.59
C GLU A 158 9.48 4.51 -25.35
N GLY A 159 8.94 4.29 -24.14
CA GLY A 159 8.36 3.02 -23.72
C GLY A 159 9.38 1.93 -23.32
N VAL A 160 10.68 2.20 -23.39
CA VAL A 160 11.73 1.28 -22.94
C VAL A 160 12.09 1.56 -21.48
N GLU A 161 12.01 0.54 -20.62
CA GLU A 161 12.39 0.65 -19.21
C GLU A 161 13.88 0.95 -19.07
N SER A 162 14.21 2.00 -18.31
CA SER A 162 15.58 2.50 -18.15
C SER A 162 15.99 2.47 -16.67
N ASN A 163 15.78 1.35 -15.98
CA ASN A 163 16.01 1.27 -14.53
C ASN A 163 17.41 0.72 -14.22
N ASP A 164 18.41 1.61 -14.12
CA ASP A 164 19.79 1.24 -13.77
C ASP A 164 20.06 1.33 -12.25
N ARG A 165 19.13 1.90 -11.46
CA ARG A 165 19.31 2.17 -10.02
C ARG A 165 18.06 1.95 -9.18
N GLU A 166 18.25 1.66 -7.90
CA GLU A 166 17.17 1.59 -6.92
C GLU A 166 16.68 3.00 -6.52
N SER A 167 15.37 3.13 -6.29
CA SER A 167 14.78 4.37 -5.76
C SER A 167 15.31 4.72 -4.37
N SER A 168 15.61 5.99 -4.13
CA SER A 168 16.00 6.53 -2.83
C SER A 168 14.81 7.10 -2.06
N VAL A 169 14.90 7.14 -0.74
CA VAL A 169 13.85 7.68 0.15
C VAL A 169 14.44 8.79 1.02
N ASP A 170 13.71 9.89 1.10
CA ASP A 170 14.02 11.04 1.93
C ASP A 170 12.71 11.67 2.48
N TRP A 171 12.81 12.75 3.25
CA TRP A 171 11.69 13.48 3.81
C TRP A 171 11.65 14.91 3.27
N TYR A 172 10.48 15.34 2.78
CA TYR A 172 10.27 16.71 2.33
C TYR A 172 9.05 17.30 3.03
N LYS A 173 9.26 18.39 3.79
CA LYS A 173 8.21 19.10 4.56
C LYS A 173 7.34 18.15 5.42
N GLY A 174 7.97 17.16 6.07
CA GLY A 174 7.28 16.19 6.93
C GLY A 174 6.54 15.06 6.19
N SER A 175 6.63 14.99 4.85
CA SER A 175 6.08 13.91 4.05
C SER A 175 7.20 13.04 3.45
N PRO A 176 7.00 11.72 3.30
CA PRO A 176 7.97 10.86 2.65
C PRO A 176 8.08 11.24 1.17
N ARG A 177 9.30 11.22 0.64
CA ARG A 177 9.62 11.53 -0.74
C ARG A 177 10.47 10.40 -1.32
N VAL A 178 9.94 9.73 -2.34
CA VAL A 178 10.66 8.68 -3.08
C VAL A 178 11.16 9.27 -4.39
N SER A 179 12.45 9.11 -4.67
CA SER A 179 13.08 9.65 -5.88
C SER A 179 13.85 8.57 -6.64
N LEU A 180 13.72 8.56 -7.96
CA LEU A 180 14.43 7.66 -8.87
C LEU A 180 15.22 8.50 -9.87
N ASP A 181 16.54 8.34 -9.86
CA ASP A 181 17.47 9.02 -10.76
C ASP A 181 18.05 8.04 -11.77
N VAL A 182 17.89 8.35 -13.05
CA VAL A 182 18.36 7.53 -14.18
C VAL A 182 19.17 8.41 -15.12
N VAL A 183 20.37 7.95 -15.48
CA VAL A 183 21.19 8.62 -16.50
C VAL A 183 21.02 7.89 -17.83
N VAL A 184 20.57 8.60 -18.86
CA VAL A 184 20.39 8.06 -20.22
C VAL A 184 21.18 8.86 -21.23
N GLU A 185 21.48 8.28 -22.39
CA GLU A 185 22.07 9.00 -23.51
C GLU A 185 21.12 10.11 -23.99
N ASP A 186 21.67 11.29 -24.28
CA ASP A 186 20.94 12.44 -24.80
C ASP A 186 20.50 12.13 -26.25
N THR A 187 19.20 12.18 -26.50
CA THR A 187 18.63 11.86 -27.81
C THR A 187 18.80 13.04 -28.77
N LEU A 188 18.90 12.78 -30.08
CA LEU A 188 18.90 13.87 -31.07
C LEU A 188 17.48 14.40 -31.33
N ASP A 189 16.49 13.52 -31.21
CA ASP A 189 15.08 13.82 -31.41
C ASP A 189 14.35 14.00 -30.07
N PRO A 190 13.24 14.76 -30.02
CA PRO A 190 12.38 14.83 -28.85
C PRO A 190 11.91 13.43 -28.43
N ALA A 191 11.95 13.16 -27.13
CA ALA A 191 11.61 11.86 -26.57
C ALA A 191 10.53 11.97 -25.50
N VAL A 192 9.68 10.96 -25.40
CA VAL A 192 8.66 10.80 -24.38
C VAL A 192 9.28 10.10 -23.18
N ILE A 193 9.16 10.75 -22.03
CA ILE A 193 9.60 10.19 -20.75
C ILE A 193 8.37 9.93 -19.90
N GLU A 194 8.25 8.72 -19.39
CA GLU A 194 7.18 8.31 -18.50
C GLU A 194 7.77 7.79 -17.19
N CYS A 195 7.32 8.34 -16.08
CA CYS A 195 7.54 7.71 -14.79
C CYS A 195 6.26 7.01 -14.35
N GLU A 196 6.38 5.77 -13.91
CA GLU A 196 5.30 4.98 -13.32
C GLU A 196 5.59 4.76 -11.85
N MET A 197 4.59 5.02 -11.01
CA MET A 197 4.58 4.59 -9.63
C MET A 197 3.52 3.52 -9.39
N TRP A 198 3.80 2.60 -8.48
CA TRP A 198 2.82 1.64 -7.98
C TRP A 198 3.02 1.39 -6.50
N ILE A 199 1.96 0.94 -5.83
CA ILE A 199 2.04 0.49 -4.45
C ILE A 199 2.20 -1.03 -4.45
N PRO A 200 3.28 -1.57 -3.88
CA PRO A 200 3.47 -3.01 -3.75
C PRO A 200 2.26 -3.68 -3.11
N GLU A 201 1.95 -4.90 -3.54
CA GLU A 201 0.82 -5.69 -3.00
C GLU A 201 -0.57 -5.09 -3.29
N THR A 202 -0.66 -4.15 -4.23
CA THR A 202 -1.93 -3.56 -4.69
C THR A 202 -1.94 -3.43 -6.22
N GLU A 203 -3.13 -3.28 -6.79
CA GLU A 203 -3.31 -2.99 -8.23
C GLU A 203 -3.18 -1.49 -8.57
N TYR A 204 -2.86 -0.63 -7.59
CA TYR A 204 -2.77 0.81 -7.82
C TYR A 204 -1.52 1.17 -8.61
N LYS A 205 -1.72 1.91 -9.71
CA LYS A 205 -0.66 2.48 -10.55
C LYS A 205 -1.01 3.91 -10.97
N ARG A 206 0.00 4.77 -11.06
CA ARG A 206 -0.12 6.12 -11.64
C ARG A 206 1.09 6.41 -12.52
N ARG A 207 0.86 7.10 -13.64
CA ARG A 207 1.92 7.52 -14.56
C ARG A 207 1.92 9.03 -14.74
N GLU A 208 3.12 9.59 -14.83
CA GLU A 208 3.37 10.99 -15.18
C GLU A 208 4.23 11.01 -16.44
N ARG A 209 3.84 11.82 -17.43
CA ARG A 209 4.47 11.85 -18.75
C ARG A 209 4.91 13.26 -19.11
N ILE A 210 6.14 13.39 -19.60
CA ILE A 210 6.66 14.62 -20.17
C ILE A 210 7.24 14.38 -21.57
N VAL A 211 7.38 15.45 -22.34
CA VAL A 211 8.16 15.43 -23.59
C VAL A 211 9.49 16.14 -23.32
N TYR A 212 10.58 15.40 -23.47
CA TYR A 212 11.93 15.91 -23.39
C TYR A 212 12.40 16.44 -24.73
N TYR A 213 13.00 17.62 -24.70
CA TYR A 213 13.60 18.25 -25.88
C TYR A 213 15.10 18.40 -25.63
N PRO A 214 15.95 17.78 -26.48
CA PRO A 214 17.39 17.82 -26.31
C PRO A 214 17.95 19.22 -26.51
N SER A 215 19.11 19.45 -25.90
CA SER A 215 19.73 20.77 -25.83
C SER A 215 20.18 21.32 -27.19
N SER A 216 20.41 20.47 -28.18
CA SER A 216 20.68 20.83 -29.58
C SER A 216 19.53 21.64 -30.22
N ASN A 217 18.28 21.36 -29.85
CA ASN A 217 17.09 22.02 -30.39
C ASN A 217 16.72 23.35 -29.69
N ARG A 218 17.29 23.66 -28.51
CA ARG A 218 17.07 24.96 -27.85
C ARG A 218 17.73 26.14 -28.60
N SER A 219 18.65 25.85 -29.51
CA SER A 219 19.38 26.82 -30.33
C SER A 219 18.58 27.39 -31.50
N ASN A 220 17.47 26.74 -31.89
CA ASN A 220 16.74 27.07 -33.14
C ASN A 220 15.48 27.92 -32.93
N VAL A 221 15.19 28.37 -31.71
CA VAL A 221 13.97 29.17 -31.41
C VAL A 221 14.26 30.68 -31.30
N THR A 222 15.51 31.13 -31.45
CA THR A 222 15.87 32.55 -31.33
C THR A 222 16.50 33.20 -32.56
N SER A 223 16.48 32.56 -33.74
CA SER A 223 17.05 33.15 -34.97
C SER A 223 16.05 33.65 -36.03
N ASP A 224 14.73 33.61 -35.80
CA ASP A 224 13.74 34.00 -36.85
C ASP A 224 12.90 35.26 -36.56
N PHE A 225 13.32 36.12 -35.62
CA PHE A 225 12.76 37.47 -35.49
C PHE A 225 13.85 38.54 -35.63
N ALA A 226 14.54 38.55 -36.77
CA ALA A 226 15.18 39.75 -37.27
C ALA A 226 14.73 39.98 -38.72
N LEU A 227 14.09 41.14 -38.92
CA LEU A 227 13.74 41.84 -40.16
C LEU A 227 12.24 41.88 -40.51
N ASN A 228 11.53 42.87 -39.96
CA ASN A 228 10.86 43.91 -40.76
C ASN A 228 10.11 44.92 -39.88
N GLY A 229 10.40 46.21 -40.03
CA GLY A 229 9.57 47.27 -39.47
C GLY A 229 10.28 48.61 -39.27
N ASN A 230 10.62 49.28 -40.37
CA ASN A 230 10.88 50.73 -40.38
C ASN A 230 9.64 51.50 -39.92
N LEU A 231 9.81 52.44 -38.98
CA LEU A 231 9.30 53.83 -39.01
C LEU A 231 9.80 54.59 -37.77
#